data_AF-A0A7X2IX04-F1
#
_entry.id   AF-A0A7X2IX04-F1
#
_cell.length_a   1.000
_cell.length_b   1.000
_cell.length_c   1.000
_cell.angle_alpha   90.00
_cell.angle_beta   90.00
_cell.angle_gamma   90.00
#
_symmetry.space_group_name_H-M   'P 1'
#
loop_
_entity.id
_entity.type
_entity.pdbx_description
1 polymer ?
#
loop_
_entity_poly.entity_id
_entity_poly.type
_entity_poly.pdbx_seq_one_letter_code
_entity_poly.pdbx_strand_id
1 'polypeptide(L)'
;MKKETAVFSFMFIMLAISGVFALAYTGASENIDRYVEVEISEGDSLWKLSKKYEGEHRLSTVDFVAWVQSKNNLQSPAIKPGDKVFIPVEKSDIHQYLAGEEQGN
;
A
#
# COMPACT_ATOMS: atom_id res chain seq x y z
N MET A 1 41.66 -16.54 -26.29
CA MET A 1 40.55 -16.37 -27.24
C MET A 1 39.23 -16.97 -26.74
N LYS A 2 38.95 -18.28 -26.85
CA LYS A 2 37.61 -18.86 -26.48
C LYS A 2 37.19 -18.65 -25.01
N LYS A 3 38.13 -18.76 -24.07
CA LYS A 3 37.88 -18.56 -22.62
C LYS A 3 37.63 -17.11 -22.23
N GLU A 4 38.26 -16.16 -22.93
CA GLU A 4 38.09 -14.72 -22.66
C GLU A 4 36.73 -14.24 -23.18
N THR A 5 36.30 -14.69 -24.36
CA THR A 5 34.97 -14.41 -24.90
C THR A 5 33.86 -14.99 -24.02
N ALA A 6 34.06 -16.16 -23.41
CA ALA A 6 33.11 -16.74 -22.47
C ALA A 6 32.96 -15.90 -21.19
N VAL A 7 34.06 -15.34 -20.66
CA VAL A 7 34.03 -14.44 -19.49
C VAL A 7 33.31 -13.14 -19.80
N PHE A 8 33.58 -12.52 -20.96
CA PHE A 8 32.87 -11.31 -21.38
C PHE A 8 31.37 -11.55 -21.58
N SER A 9 31.00 -12.69 -22.18
CA SER A 9 29.60 -13.07 -22.37
C SER A 9 28.89 -13.28 -21.02
N PHE A 10 29.56 -13.93 -20.07
CA PHE A 10 29.03 -14.13 -18.72
C PHE A 10 28.84 -12.81 -17.95
N MET A 11 29.80 -11.88 -18.05
CA MET A 11 29.68 -10.54 -17.47
C MET A 11 28.49 -9.77 -18.03
N PHE A 12 28.25 -9.87 -19.34
CA PHE A 12 27.14 -9.20 -20.01
C PHE A 12 25.79 -9.77 -19.57
N ILE A 13 25.70 -11.10 -19.41
CA ILE A 13 24.50 -11.78 -18.90
C ILE A 13 24.21 -11.35 -17.46
N MET A 14 25.22 -11.28 -16.59
CA MET A 14 25.05 -10.83 -15.21
C MET A 14 24.56 -9.38 -15.12
N LEU A 15 25.08 -8.48 -15.97
CA LEU A 15 24.65 -7.09 -16.04
C LEU A 15 23.21 -6.96 -16.56
N ALA A 16 22.81 -7.79 -17.53
CA ALA A 16 21.45 -7.82 -18.03
C ALA A 16 20.45 -8.28 -16.95
N ILE A 17 20.81 -9.31 -16.18
CA ILE A 17 19.97 -9.81 -15.09
C ILE A 17 19.81 -8.74 -13.99
N SER A 18 20.88 -8.07 -13.57
CA SER A 18 20.78 -7.01 -12.55
C SER A 18 19.92 -5.83 -13.02
N GLY A 19 19.99 -5.46 -14.29
CA GLY A 19 19.13 -4.41 -14.88
C GLY A 19 17.65 -4.77 -14.85
N VAL A 20 17.30 -6.02 -15.17
CA VAL A 20 15.89 -6.49 -15.11
C VAL A 20 15.37 -6.52 -13.67
N PHE A 21 16.18 -6.95 -12.71
CA PHE A 21 15.80 -6.89 -11.29
C PHE A 21 15.58 -5.44 -10.83
N ALA A 22 16.46 -4.51 -11.20
CA ALA A 22 16.30 -3.09 -10.83
C ALA A 22 14.99 -2.49 -11.36
N LEU A 23 14.57 -2.84 -12.58
CA LEU A 23 13.29 -2.43 -13.17
C LEU A 23 12.08 -3.11 -12.50
N ALA A 24 12.23 -4.35 -12.01
CA ALA A 24 11.17 -4.99 -11.23
C ALA A 24 10.98 -4.33 -9.85
N TYR A 25 12.04 -3.73 -9.28
CA TYR A 25 11.99 -2.98 -8.02
C TYR A 25 11.57 -1.52 -8.17
N THR A 26 11.46 -0.97 -9.38
CA THR A 26 10.72 0.29 -9.59
C THR A 26 9.23 -0.03 -9.47
N GLY A 27 8.81 -0.37 -8.26
CA GLY A 27 7.43 -0.64 -7.91
C GLY A 27 6.60 0.51 -8.41
N ALA A 28 5.58 0.19 -9.20
CA ALA A 28 4.55 1.13 -9.57
C ALA A 28 4.17 1.89 -8.29
N SER A 29 4.43 3.19 -8.26
CA SER A 29 4.02 4.03 -7.15
C SER A 29 2.50 3.96 -7.12
N GLU A 30 2.00 3.07 -6.28
CA GLU A 30 0.59 2.88 -6.11
C GLU A 30 0.03 4.20 -5.61
N ASN A 31 -0.77 4.85 -6.44
CA ASN A 31 -1.30 6.16 -6.17
C ASN A 31 -2.18 6.09 -4.91
N ILE A 32 -1.67 6.62 -3.80
CA ILE A 32 -2.33 6.54 -2.49
C ILE A 32 -3.70 7.25 -2.49
N ASP A 33 -3.92 8.19 -3.41
CA ASP A 33 -5.16 8.96 -3.50
C ASP A 33 -6.37 8.11 -3.91
N ARG A 34 -6.16 6.89 -4.43
CA ARG A 34 -7.25 5.93 -4.69
C ARG A 34 -7.83 5.32 -3.41
N TYR A 35 -7.10 5.43 -2.30
CA TYR A 35 -7.47 4.87 -1.01
C TYR A 35 -8.22 5.86 -0.13
N VAL A 36 -9.03 5.34 0.76
CA VAL A 36 -9.84 6.12 1.68
C VAL A 36 -8.96 6.66 2.81
N GLU A 37 -9.10 7.95 3.09
CA GLU A 37 -8.50 8.62 4.24
C GLU A 37 -9.53 8.63 5.38
N VAL A 38 -9.12 8.21 6.58
CA VAL A 38 -9.95 8.19 7.78
C VAL A 38 -9.29 9.03 8.86
N GLU A 39 -10.09 9.85 9.54
CA GLU A 39 -9.68 10.60 10.73
C GLU A 39 -9.80 9.72 11.98
N ILE A 40 -8.73 9.65 12.75
CA ILE A 40 -8.64 8.83 13.95
C ILE A 40 -9.36 9.52 15.10
N SER A 41 -10.25 8.79 15.78
CA SER A 41 -10.98 9.27 16.95
C SER A 41 -10.37 8.76 18.26
N GLU A 42 -10.82 9.32 19.39
CA GLU A 42 -10.35 8.88 20.70
C GLU A 42 -10.71 7.40 20.97
N GLY A 43 -9.70 6.60 21.31
CA GLY A 43 -9.85 5.18 21.56
C GLY A 43 -9.76 4.28 20.32
N ASP A 44 -9.51 4.85 19.13
CA ASP A 44 -9.23 4.07 17.92
C ASP A 44 -7.84 3.45 17.95
N SER A 45 -7.70 2.34 17.24
CA SER A 45 -6.42 1.68 17.00
C SER A 45 -6.43 1.07 15.60
N LEU A 46 -5.26 0.90 14.99
CA LEU A 46 -5.15 0.24 13.68
C LEU A 46 -5.82 -1.14 13.66
N TRP A 47 -5.79 -1.84 14.80
CA TRP A 47 -6.45 -3.14 14.96
C TRP A 47 -7.97 -3.02 14.93
N LYS A 48 -8.55 -2.07 15.67
CA LYS A 48 -10.00 -1.81 15.63
C LYS A 48 -10.44 -1.36 14.24
N LEU A 49 -9.62 -0.55 13.58
CA LEU A 49 -9.87 -0.09 12.21
C LEU A 49 -9.91 -1.27 11.23
N SER A 50 -8.96 -2.21 11.32
CA SER A 50 -8.97 -3.42 10.49
C SER A 50 -10.25 -4.25 10.66
N LYS A 51 -10.82 -4.27 11.88
CA LYS A 51 -12.07 -4.99 12.16
C LYS A 51 -13.30 -4.23 11.71
N LYS A 52 -13.27 -2.90 11.79
CA LYS A 52 -14.32 -2.03 11.26
C LYS A 52 -14.47 -2.14 9.75
N TYR A 53 -13.35 -2.30 9.03
CA TYR A 53 -13.31 -2.37 7.57
C TYR A 53 -13.08 -3.80 7.03
N GLU A 54 -13.21 -4.85 7.84
CA GLU A 54 -12.92 -6.24 7.46
C GLU A 54 -13.75 -6.71 6.24
N GLY A 55 -14.92 -6.11 5.99
CA GLY A 55 -15.76 -6.38 4.81
C GLY A 55 -15.41 -5.57 3.56
N GLU A 56 -14.63 -4.51 3.70
CA GLU A 56 -14.25 -3.56 2.64
C GLU A 56 -12.81 -3.82 2.13
N HIS A 57 -12.14 -4.84 2.67
CA HIS A 57 -10.81 -5.24 2.24
C HIS A 57 -10.61 -6.76 2.32
N ARG A 58 -9.58 -7.27 1.65
CA ARG A 58 -9.24 -8.72 1.65
C ARG A 58 -8.03 -9.08 2.51
N LEU A 59 -7.46 -8.09 3.21
CA LEU A 59 -6.28 -8.28 4.05
C LEU A 59 -6.64 -8.89 5.40
N SER A 60 -5.71 -9.67 5.97
CA SER A 60 -5.79 -10.05 7.38
C SER A 60 -5.60 -8.82 8.28
N THR A 61 -6.03 -8.89 9.54
CA THR A 61 -5.78 -7.79 10.50
C THR A 61 -4.30 -7.40 10.60
N VAL A 62 -3.40 -8.38 10.57
CA VAL A 62 -1.95 -8.11 10.66
C VAL A 62 -1.46 -7.40 9.39
N ASP A 63 -1.89 -7.87 8.22
CA ASP A 63 -1.50 -7.26 6.94
C ASP A 63 -2.09 -5.87 6.77
N PHE A 64 -3.32 -5.65 7.27
CA PHE A 64 -3.95 -4.34 7.30
C PHE A 64 -3.11 -3.35 8.12
N VAL A 65 -2.72 -3.73 9.34
CA VAL A 65 -1.90 -2.88 10.21
C VAL A 65 -0.57 -2.56 9.53
N ALA A 66 0.11 -3.57 8.97
CA ALA A 66 1.38 -3.39 8.29
C ALA A 66 1.27 -2.48 7.05
N TRP A 67 0.20 -2.64 6.25
CA TRP A 67 -0.08 -1.81 5.09
C TRP A 67 -0.29 -0.36 5.50
N VAL A 68 -1.14 -0.11 6.51
CA VAL A 68 -1.43 1.25 6.99
C VAL A 68 -0.15 1.91 7.53
N GLN A 69 0.67 1.18 8.28
CA GLN A 69 1.94 1.70 8.76
C GLN A 69 2.90 2.07 7.63
N SER A 70 3.06 1.19 6.64
CA SER A 70 3.96 1.39 5.51
C SER A 70 3.53 2.59 4.65
N LYS A 71 2.24 2.67 4.32
CA LYS A 71 1.71 3.71 3.43
C LYS A 71 1.58 5.09 4.06
N ASN A 72 1.41 5.15 5.38
CA ASN A 72 1.32 6.40 6.13
C ASN A 72 2.65 6.78 6.80
N ASN A 73 3.75 6.09 6.47
CA ASN A 73 5.08 6.29 7.08
C ASN A 73 5.06 6.29 8.62
N LEU A 74 4.17 5.49 9.23
CA LEU A 74 4.05 5.40 10.68
C LEU A 74 5.20 4.56 11.24
N GLN A 75 6.02 5.18 12.08
CA GLN A 75 7.13 4.52 12.77
C GLN A 75 6.67 3.53 13.86
N SER A 76 5.38 3.56 14.22
CA SER A 76 4.77 2.75 15.27
C SER A 76 3.29 2.52 14.95
N PRO A 77 2.65 1.45 15.46
CA PRO A 77 1.20 1.26 15.34
C PRO A 77 0.38 2.28 16.15
N ALA A 78 1.05 3.12 16.94
CA ALA A 78 0.41 4.17 17.73
C ALA A 78 -0.09 5.29 16.82
N ILE A 79 -1.39 5.52 16.88
CA ILE A 79 -2.12 6.60 16.21
C ILE A 79 -2.76 7.50 17.26
N LYS A 80 -2.89 8.80 16.98
CA LYS A 80 -3.48 9.78 17.88
C LYS A 80 -4.81 10.31 17.34
N PRO A 81 -5.73 10.73 18.21
CA PRO A 81 -6.95 11.39 17.78
C PRO A 81 -6.63 12.65 16.96
N GLY A 82 -7.32 12.83 15.83
CA GLY A 82 -7.09 13.89 14.85
C GLY A 82 -6.05 13.55 13.78
N ASP A 83 -5.34 12.42 13.89
CA ASP A 83 -4.48 11.94 12.81
C ASP A 83 -5.34 11.49 11.62
N LYS A 84 -4.86 11.75 10.41
CA LYS A 84 -5.47 11.25 9.19
C LYS A 84 -4.62 10.11 8.63
N VAL A 85 -5.24 8.97 8.41
CA VAL A 85 -4.55 7.77 7.90
C VAL A 85 -5.28 7.18 6.71
N PHE A 86 -4.51 6.81 5.69
CA PHE A 86 -4.99 6.02 4.57
C PHE A 86 -5.18 4.56 5.00
N ILE A 87 -6.31 3.97 4.64
CA ILE A 87 -6.63 2.56 4.86
C ILE A 87 -6.69 1.80 3.52
N PRO A 88 -6.46 0.47 3.50
CA PRO A 88 -6.49 -0.36 2.30
C PRO A 88 -7.93 -0.64 1.81
N VAL A 89 -8.73 0.42 1.69
CA VAL A 89 -10.09 0.42 1.13
C VAL A 89 -10.09 1.40 -0.03
N GLU A 90 -10.52 0.96 -1.21
CA GLU A 90 -10.54 1.80 -2.40
C GLU A 90 -11.76 2.72 -2.37
N LYS A 91 -11.60 3.98 -2.82
CA LYS A 91 -12.71 4.93 -2.93
C LYS A 91 -13.83 4.43 -3.87
N SER A 92 -13.48 3.62 -4.87
CA SER A 92 -14.45 2.97 -5.77
C SER A 92 -15.41 2.04 -5.04
N ASP A 93 -14.97 1.40 -3.97
CA ASP A 93 -15.80 0.47 -3.19
C ASP A 93 -16.79 1.24 -2.30
N ILE A 94 -16.42 2.46 -1.88
CA ILE A 94 -17.26 3.35 -1.07
C ILE A 94 -18.25 4.19 -1.90
N HIS A 95 -18.01 4.39 -3.21
CA HIS A 95 -18.89 5.22 -4.07
C HIS A 95 -20.36 4.75 -4.11
N GLN A 96 -20.65 3.51 -3.71
CA GLN A 96 -22.01 3.02 -3.58
C GLN A 96 -22.78 3.63 -2.38
N TYR A 97 -22.11 4.29 -1.43
CA TYR A 97 -22.74 4.91 -0.24
C TYR A 97 -22.92 6.44 -0.35
N LEU A 98 -21.94 7.17 -0.89
CA LEU A 98 -21.98 8.64 -0.92
C LEU A 98 -22.83 9.24 -2.05
N ALA A 99 -23.11 8.47 -3.11
CA ALA A 99 -24.03 8.91 -4.17
C ALA A 99 -25.51 8.94 -3.73
N GLY A 100 -25.83 8.46 -2.53
CA GLY A 100 -27.17 8.50 -1.94
C GLY A 100 -27.48 9.75 -1.12
N GLU A 101 -26.48 10.52 -0.69
CA GLU A 101 -26.68 11.63 0.27
C GLU A 101 -26.70 13.04 -0.37
N GLU A 102 -26.36 13.19 -1.66
CA GLU A 102 -26.40 14.49 -2.34
C GLU A 102 -27.77 14.87 -2.97
N GLN A 103 -28.83 14.07 -2.79
CA GLN A 103 -30.19 14.41 -3.26
C GLN A 103 -31.19 14.66 -2.11
N GLY A 104 -30.72 15.22 -1.00
CA GLY A 104 -31.55 15.47 0.18
C GLY A 104 -31.22 16.76 0.93
N ASN A 105 -31.13 17.89 0.25
CA ASN A 105 -31.35 19.20 0.87
C ASN A 105 -31.87 20.23 -0.14
#